data_AF-A0A448WGZ6-F1
#
_entry.id   AF-A0A448WGZ6-F1
#
_cell.length_a   1.000
_cell.length_b   1.000
_cell.length_c   1.000
_cell.angle_alpha   90.00
_cell.angle_beta   90.00
_cell.angle_gamma   90.00
#
_symmetry.space_group_name_H-M   'P 1'
#
loop_
_entity.id
_entity.type
_entity.pdbx_description
1 polymer ?
#
loop_
_entity_poly.entity_id
_entity_poly.type
_entity_poly.pdbx_seq_one_letter_code
_entity_poly.pdbx_strand_id
1 'polypeptide(L)'
;MSYFFQSYFEAKFGEGCVEVLKDSNSVNRSNLEEGKAYLQVTFVEPYFDELEIRRRPLEFYRNYAVNRFIHSTPFTLDGHVHGTLAEQYKRKTILTTARYFPYIKTRLPVVSRENFVLCPVEVALEDVQRRLDQLNTALANQPPDAKFLQMVLQMTIG
;
A
#
# COMPACT_ATOMS: atom_id res chain seq x y z
N MET A 1 -10.63 10.48 -1.22
CA MET A 1 -10.60 9.74 -2.51
C MET A 1 -11.72 8.71 -2.60
N SER A 2 -11.82 7.74 -1.68
CA SER A 2 -12.91 6.74 -1.69
C SER A 2 -14.32 7.36 -1.70
N TYR A 3 -14.58 8.34 -0.84
CA TYR A 3 -15.87 9.06 -0.78
C TYR A 3 -16.25 9.74 -2.10
N PHE A 4 -15.27 10.30 -2.83
CA PHE A 4 -15.51 10.94 -4.13
C PHE A 4 -15.97 9.93 -5.18
N PHE A 5 -15.33 8.76 -5.24
CA PHE A 5 -15.74 7.73 -6.19
C PHE A 5 -17.09 7.13 -5.84
N GLN A 6 -17.35 6.92 -4.55
CA GLN A 6 -18.64 6.44 -4.08
C GLN A 6 -19.76 7.40 -4.51
N SER A 7 -19.65 8.69 -4.17
CA SER A 7 -20.68 9.68 -4.53
C SER A 7 -20.84 9.84 -6.05
N TYR A 8 -19.74 9.79 -6.81
CA TYR A 8 -19.79 9.84 -8.27
C TYR A 8 -20.57 8.66 -8.87
N PHE A 9 -20.39 7.45 -8.35
CA PHE A 9 -21.09 6.27 -8.85
C PHE A 9 -22.51 6.15 -8.31
N GLU A 10 -22.79 6.55 -7.07
CA GLU A 10 -24.14 6.62 -6.51
C GLU A 10 -25.02 7.59 -7.31
N ALA A 11 -24.48 8.76 -7.70
CA ALA A 11 -25.18 9.70 -8.56
C ALA A 11 -25.57 9.12 -9.93
N LYS A 12 -24.90 8.04 -10.37
CA LYS A 12 -25.13 7.39 -11.67
C LYS A 12 -26.02 6.14 -11.57
N PHE A 13 -25.89 5.38 -10.48
CA PHE A 13 -26.53 4.07 -10.32
C PHE A 13 -27.68 4.05 -9.29
N GLY A 14 -27.86 5.13 -8.53
CA GLY A 14 -28.82 5.22 -7.44
C GLY A 14 -28.14 5.21 -6.08
N GLU A 15 -28.75 5.91 -5.13
CA GLU A 15 -28.30 5.97 -3.74
C GLU A 15 -28.41 4.57 -3.09
N GLY A 16 -27.38 4.16 -2.36
CA GLY A 16 -27.33 2.84 -1.71
C GLY A 16 -27.00 1.66 -2.64
N CYS A 17 -26.81 1.90 -3.95
CA CYS A 17 -26.42 0.85 -4.90
C CYS A 17 -24.91 0.61 -4.99
N VAL A 18 -24.08 1.46 -4.36
CA VAL A 18 -22.61 1.37 -4.42
C VAL A 18 -22.05 1.12 -3.03
N GLU A 19 -21.13 0.17 -2.92
CA GLU A 19 -20.45 -0.17 -1.68
C GLU A 19 -18.93 -0.11 -1.85
N VAL A 20 -18.24 0.60 -0.95
CA VAL A 20 -16.78 0.65 -0.93
C VAL A 20 -16.25 -0.46 -0.03
N LEU A 21 -15.56 -1.43 -0.63
CA LEU A 21 -14.83 -2.48 0.08
C LEU A 21 -13.63 -1.85 0.79
N LYS A 22 -13.62 -1.96 2.13
CA LYS A 22 -12.62 -1.32 2.99
C LYS A 22 -11.34 -2.14 3.12
N ASP A 23 -11.44 -3.46 2.96
CA ASP A 23 -10.28 -4.34 3.01
C ASP A 23 -9.54 -4.36 1.67
N SER A 24 -8.27 -4.77 1.70
CA SER A 24 -7.41 -4.91 0.52
C SER A 24 -7.23 -6.37 0.09
N ASN A 25 -8.05 -7.29 0.62
CA ASN A 25 -7.94 -8.69 0.28
C ASN A 25 -8.45 -8.97 -1.13
N SER A 26 -8.13 -10.17 -1.63
CA SER A 26 -8.75 -10.67 -2.85
C SER A 26 -10.26 -10.79 -2.65
N VAL A 27 -11.02 -10.11 -3.49
CA VAL A 27 -12.48 -10.10 -3.41
C VAL A 27 -13.05 -11.43 -3.93
N ASN A 28 -13.76 -12.15 -3.07
CA ASN A 28 -14.53 -13.33 -3.47
C ASN A 28 -15.92 -12.88 -3.94
N ARG A 29 -16.19 -13.04 -5.24
CA ARG A 29 -17.45 -12.61 -5.85
C ARG A 29 -18.68 -13.33 -5.29
N SER A 30 -18.53 -14.55 -4.79
CA SER A 30 -19.64 -15.33 -4.23
C SER A 30 -20.19 -14.74 -2.93
N ASN A 31 -19.42 -13.88 -2.26
CA ASN A 31 -19.82 -13.22 -1.01
C ASN A 31 -20.45 -11.85 -1.26
N LEU A 32 -20.58 -11.43 -2.52
CA LEU A 32 -21.13 -10.13 -2.90
C LEU A 32 -22.60 -10.27 -3.26
N GLU A 33 -23.41 -9.29 -2.86
CA GLU A 33 -24.82 -9.24 -3.19
C GLU A 33 -25.01 -8.88 -4.67
N GLU A 34 -25.85 -9.63 -5.37
CA GLU A 34 -26.27 -9.27 -6.72
C GLU A 34 -27.07 -7.96 -6.70
N GLY A 35 -26.87 -7.11 -7.71
CA GLY A 35 -27.57 -5.82 -7.83
C GLY A 35 -26.84 -4.63 -7.18
N LYS A 36 -25.72 -4.86 -6.47
CA LYS A 36 -24.84 -3.80 -5.98
C LYS A 36 -23.56 -3.65 -6.82
N ALA A 37 -23.04 -2.43 -6.85
CA ALA A 37 -21.74 -2.11 -7.43
C ALA A 37 -20.68 -1.99 -6.32
N TYR A 38 -19.59 -2.74 -6.44
CA TYR A 38 -18.53 -2.74 -5.44
C TYR A 38 -17.28 -2.01 -5.93
N LEU A 39 -16.72 -1.17 -5.08
CA LEU A 39 -15.48 -0.45 -5.34
C LEU A 39 -14.44 -0.78 -4.26
N GLN A 40 -13.33 -1.36 -4.65
CA GLN A 40 -12.16 -1.51 -3.78
C GLN A 40 -11.14 -0.44 -4.12
N VAL A 41 -10.75 0.37 -3.14
CA VAL A 41 -9.71 1.40 -3.29
C VAL A 41 -8.58 1.07 -2.34
N THR A 42 -7.41 0.73 -2.88
CA THR A 42 -6.22 0.40 -2.09
C THR A 42 -5.09 1.35 -2.45
N PHE A 43 -4.47 1.94 -1.45
CA PHE A 43 -3.25 2.72 -1.63
C PHE A 43 -2.09 1.81 -2.03
N VAL A 44 -1.28 2.24 -2.98
CA VAL A 44 -0.11 1.52 -3.48
C VAL A 44 1.06 2.48 -3.61
N GLU A 45 2.27 1.97 -3.47
CA GLU A 45 3.51 2.73 -3.64
C GLU A 45 4.29 2.18 -4.84
N PRO A 46 5.12 3.00 -5.53
CA PRO A 46 6.07 2.49 -6.51
C PRO A 46 6.93 1.34 -5.95
N TYR A 47 7.05 0.26 -6.71
CA TYR A 47 7.89 -0.88 -6.35
C TYR A 47 9.15 -0.93 -7.21
N PHE A 48 10.28 -1.09 -6.54
CA PHE A 48 11.59 -1.28 -7.15
C PHE A 48 12.30 -2.45 -6.47
N ASP A 49 12.97 -3.27 -7.26
CA ASP A 49 13.90 -4.26 -6.70
C ASP A 49 15.21 -3.60 -6.25
N GLU A 50 16.05 -4.35 -5.52
CA GLU A 50 17.31 -3.82 -4.97
C GLU A 50 18.24 -3.24 -6.04
N LEU A 51 18.27 -3.83 -7.24
CA LEU A 51 19.12 -3.35 -8.33
C LEU A 51 18.58 -2.04 -8.90
N GLU A 52 17.27 -1.92 -9.05
CA GLU A 52 16.62 -0.68 -9.47
C GLU A 52 16.78 0.45 -8.45
N ILE A 53 16.65 0.16 -7.15
CA ILE A 53 16.86 1.15 -6.09
C ILE A 53 18.28 1.73 -6.18
N ARG A 54 19.30 0.86 -6.36
CA ARG A 54 20.69 1.29 -6.54
C ARG A 54 20.89 2.17 -7.77
N ARG A 55 20.16 1.91 -8.86
CA ARG A 55 20.20 2.70 -10.11
C ARG A 55 19.39 4.00 -10.04
N ARG A 56 18.49 4.14 -9.06
CA ARG A 56 17.60 5.30 -8.88
C ARG A 56 17.89 6.01 -7.55
N PRO A 57 19.05 6.68 -7.41
CA PRO A 57 19.48 7.27 -6.14
C PRO A 57 18.63 8.47 -5.73
N LEU A 58 18.14 9.26 -6.70
CA LEU A 58 17.33 10.44 -6.45
C LEU A 58 15.84 10.13 -6.51
N GLU A 59 15.05 10.80 -5.69
CA GLU A 59 13.59 10.65 -5.60
C GLU A 59 12.89 10.91 -6.94
N PHE A 60 13.36 11.88 -7.72
CA PHE A 60 12.84 12.14 -9.07
C PHE A 60 12.84 10.89 -9.95
N TYR A 61 13.91 10.11 -9.93
CA TYR A 61 14.00 8.87 -10.71
C TYR A 61 13.08 7.78 -10.18
N ARG A 62 12.60 7.87 -8.94
CA ARG A 62 11.62 6.94 -8.36
C ARG A 62 10.18 7.29 -8.75
N ASN A 63 9.96 8.41 -9.43
CA ASN A 63 8.64 8.86 -9.91
C ASN A 63 8.48 8.81 -11.44
N TYR A 64 9.54 8.45 -12.18
CA TYR A 64 9.52 8.36 -13.64
C TYR A 64 9.73 6.92 -14.11
N ALA A 65 9.09 6.53 -15.22
CA ALA A 65 9.16 5.19 -15.78
C ALA A 65 8.89 4.10 -14.71
N VAL A 66 7.72 4.22 -14.07
CA VAL A 66 7.23 3.27 -13.05
C VAL A 66 6.00 2.54 -13.57
N ASN A 67 6.01 1.22 -13.56
CA ASN A 67 4.83 0.40 -13.88
C ASN A 67 4.55 -0.67 -12.83
N ARG A 68 5.39 -0.79 -11.79
CA ARG A 68 5.21 -1.74 -10.69
C ARG A 68 4.84 -0.98 -9.43
N PHE A 69 3.82 -1.48 -8.73
CA PHE A 69 3.30 -0.88 -7.52
C PHE A 69 3.07 -1.95 -6.47
N ILE A 70 3.31 -1.64 -5.20
CA ILE A 70 3.17 -2.58 -4.10
C ILE A 70 2.17 -2.07 -3.06
N HIS A 71 1.38 -2.99 -2.50
CA HIS A 71 0.66 -2.79 -1.25
C HIS A 71 0.88 -3.97 -0.31
N SER A 72 0.67 -3.75 0.98
CA SER A 72 0.76 -4.79 2.01
C SER A 72 -0.57 -4.98 2.73
N THR A 73 -0.94 -6.24 2.97
CA THR A 73 -2.15 -6.61 3.71
C THR A 73 -1.77 -7.51 4.89
N PRO A 74 -2.01 -7.08 6.14
CA PRO A 74 -1.74 -7.90 7.32
C PRO A 74 -2.78 -9.01 7.45
N PHE A 75 -2.36 -10.18 7.93
CA PHE A 75 -3.25 -11.30 8.24
C PHE A 75 -2.62 -12.24 9.27
N THR A 76 -3.43 -13.09 9.89
CA THR A 76 -3.01 -14.23 10.72
C THR A 76 -3.45 -15.53 10.05
N LEU A 77 -2.85 -16.67 10.43
CA LEU A 77 -3.24 -17.98 9.90
C LEU A 77 -4.69 -18.35 10.24
N ASP A 78 -5.21 -17.80 11.34
CA ASP A 78 -6.60 -17.98 11.77
C ASP A 78 -7.58 -17.03 11.03
N GLY A 79 -7.11 -16.29 10.04
CA GLY A 79 -7.93 -15.44 9.17
C GLY A 79 -8.24 -14.04 9.72
N HIS A 80 -7.72 -13.68 10.89
CA HIS A 80 -7.86 -12.32 11.43
C HIS A 80 -6.89 -11.36 10.73
N VAL A 81 -7.23 -10.07 10.70
CA VAL A 81 -6.35 -9.04 10.12
C VAL A 81 -5.14 -8.79 11.02
N HIS A 82 -5.35 -8.82 12.34
CA HIS A 82 -4.34 -8.55 13.36
C HIS A 82 -4.29 -9.69 14.39
N GLY A 83 -3.09 -9.99 14.87
CA GLY A 83 -2.83 -10.97 15.94
C GLY A 83 -1.67 -10.53 16.82
N THR A 84 -1.15 -11.46 17.63
CA THR A 84 0.10 -11.21 18.38
C THR A 84 1.29 -11.10 17.42
N LEU A 85 2.43 -10.62 17.93
CA LEU A 85 3.67 -10.50 17.15
C LEU A 85 4.07 -11.83 16.49
N ALA A 86 3.86 -12.96 17.17
CA ALA A 86 4.21 -14.29 16.68
C ALA A 86 3.22 -14.85 15.64
N GLU A 87 2.04 -14.25 15.52
CA GLU A 87 0.97 -14.69 14.62
C GLU A 87 0.80 -13.76 13.41
N GLN A 88 1.47 -12.61 13.41
CA GLN A 88 1.26 -11.58 12.42
C GLN A 88 2.06 -11.87 11.14
N TYR A 89 1.36 -12.28 10.09
CA TYR A 89 1.89 -12.35 8.73
C TYR A 89 1.57 -11.07 7.95
N LYS A 90 2.29 -10.86 6.85
CA LYS A 90 2.04 -9.76 5.93
C LYS A 90 2.10 -10.27 4.50
N ARG A 91 1.05 -10.06 3.72
CA ARG A 91 1.04 -10.34 2.28
C ARG A 91 1.45 -9.09 1.54
N LYS A 92 2.49 -9.18 0.71
CA LYS A 92 2.89 -8.14 -0.23
C LYS A 92 2.41 -8.51 -1.61
N THR A 93 1.75 -7.56 -2.27
CA THR A 93 1.23 -7.72 -3.63
C THR A 93 1.89 -6.69 -4.53
N ILE A 94 2.55 -7.16 -5.58
CA ILE A 94 3.08 -6.32 -6.66
C ILE A 94 2.07 -6.34 -7.82
N LEU A 95 1.63 -5.17 -8.23
CA LEU A 95 0.78 -4.92 -9.38
C LEU A 95 1.63 -4.36 -10.50
N THR A 96 1.54 -4.95 -11.69
CA THR A 96 2.18 -4.39 -12.90
C THR A 96 1.11 -3.82 -13.82
N THR A 97 1.25 -2.55 -14.20
CA THR A 97 0.37 -1.87 -15.15
C THR A 97 0.79 -2.12 -16.60
N ALA A 98 -0.17 -2.04 -17.52
CA ALA A 98 0.08 -2.26 -18.96
C ALA A 98 1.14 -1.32 -19.57
N ARG A 99 1.35 -0.15 -18.97
CA ARG A 99 2.31 0.87 -19.40
C ARG A 99 2.92 1.54 -18.16
N TYR A 100 3.97 2.33 -18.39
CA TYR A 100 4.66 3.08 -17.36
C TYR A 100 3.99 4.44 -17.13
N PHE A 101 4.05 4.91 -15.89
CA PHE A 101 3.81 6.29 -15.51
C PHE A 101 5.11 7.09 -15.58
N PRO A 102 5.04 8.41 -15.87
CA PRO A 102 3.85 9.15 -16.28
C PRO A 102 3.33 8.71 -17.66
N TYR A 103 2.02 8.83 -17.90
CA TYR A 103 1.38 8.48 -19.17
C TYR A 103 0.29 9.49 -19.53
N ILE A 104 -0.16 9.49 -20.78
CA ILE A 104 -1.23 10.38 -21.26
C ILE A 104 -2.57 10.16 -20.53
N LYS A 105 -2.79 8.96 -19.98
CA LYS A 105 -3.95 8.63 -19.14
C LYS A 105 -3.53 8.61 -17.67
N THR A 106 -4.41 9.11 -16.81
CA THR A 106 -4.25 9.09 -15.34
C THR A 106 -4.55 7.74 -14.70
N ARG A 107 -5.02 6.76 -15.48
CA ARG A 107 -5.31 5.39 -15.05
C ARG A 107 -4.89 4.38 -16.11
N LEU A 108 -4.30 3.28 -15.66
CA LEU A 108 -3.83 2.18 -16.50
C LEU A 108 -4.34 0.86 -15.94
N PRO A 109 -4.69 -0.11 -16.80
CA PRO A 109 -5.11 -1.43 -16.33
C PRO A 109 -3.91 -2.18 -15.74
N VAL A 110 -4.16 -2.95 -14.69
CA VAL A 110 -3.23 -3.93 -14.14
C VAL A 110 -3.26 -5.16 -15.05
N VAL A 111 -2.09 -5.62 -15.48
CA VAL A 111 -1.91 -6.77 -16.38
C VAL A 111 -1.20 -7.96 -15.72
N SER A 112 -0.53 -7.75 -14.60
CA SER A 112 0.06 -8.81 -13.79
C SER A 112 -0.08 -8.50 -12.30
N ARG A 113 -0.20 -9.56 -11.50
CA ARG A 113 -0.27 -9.51 -10.03
C ARG A 113 0.59 -10.64 -9.47
N GLU A 114 1.55 -10.27 -8.64
CA GLU A 114 2.43 -11.21 -7.95
C GLU A 114 2.27 -11.01 -6.45
N ASN A 115 2.28 -12.10 -5.68
CA ASN A 115 2.12 -12.04 -4.23
C ASN A 115 3.23 -12.85 -3.56
N PHE A 116 3.72 -12.34 -2.44
CA PHE A 116 4.56 -13.10 -1.53
C PHE A 116 4.15 -12.79 -0.09
N VAL A 117 4.48 -13.71 0.81
CA VAL A 117 4.10 -13.66 2.22
C VAL A 117 5.35 -13.52 3.05
N LEU A 118 5.34 -12.57 3.97
CA LEU A 118 6.31 -12.44 5.04
C LEU A 118 5.80 -13.16 6.27
N CYS A 119 6.65 -14.01 6.84
CA CYS A 119 6.41 -14.65 8.12
C CYS A 119 6.63 -13.67 9.30
N PRO A 120 6.19 -14.02 10.53
CA PRO A 120 6.22 -13.11 11.67
C PRO A 120 7.58 -12.47 11.96
N VAL A 121 8.69 -13.22 11.83
CA VAL A 121 10.04 -12.67 12.04
C VAL A 121 10.44 -11.68 10.94
N GLU A 122 10.05 -11.92 9.69
CA GLU A 122 10.31 -11.01 8.57
C GLU A 122 9.46 -9.73 8.69
N VAL A 123 8.22 -9.86 9.17
CA VAL A 123 7.35 -8.71 9.48
C VAL A 123 7.98 -7.83 10.54
N ALA A 124 8.45 -8.43 11.63
CA ALA A 124 9.13 -7.72 12.70
C ALA A 124 10.40 -7.02 12.21
N LEU A 125 11.21 -7.71 11.39
CA LEU A 125 12.42 -7.14 10.80
C LEU A 125 12.11 -5.92 9.92
N GLU A 126 11.11 -6.02 9.04
CA GLU A 126 10.70 -4.93 8.17
C GLU A 126 10.22 -3.70 8.97
N ASP A 127 9.49 -3.93 10.06
CA ASP A 127 9.00 -2.84 10.89
C ASP A 127 10.14 -2.15 11.67
N VAL A 128 11.16 -2.90 12.11
CA VAL A 128 12.39 -2.32 12.69
C VAL A 128 13.16 -1.52 11.64
N GLN A 129 13.37 -2.07 10.44
CA GLN A 129 14.07 -1.37 9.36
C GLN A 129 13.35 -0.08 8.96
N ARG A 130 12.03 -0.10 8.83
CA ARG A 130 11.23 1.09 8.52
C ARG A 130 11.41 2.18 9.59
N ARG A 131 11.46 1.81 10.87
CA ARG A 131 11.72 2.76 11.97
C ARG A 131 13.13 3.36 11.88
N LEU A 132 14.13 2.56 11.56
CA LEU A 132 15.51 3.04 11.35
C LEU A 132 15.59 4.03 10.18
N ASP A 133 14.92 3.74 9.07
CA ASP A 133 14.90 4.63 7.90
C ASP A 133 14.21 5.97 8.20
N GLN A 134 13.11 5.95 8.94
CA GLN A 134 12.43 7.17 9.40
C GLN A 134 13.34 8.02 10.29
N LEU A 135 14.06 7.39 11.22
CA LEU A 135 15.01 8.07 12.11
C LEU A 135 16.18 8.67 11.32
N ASN A 136 16.79 7.90 10.42
CA ASN A 136 17.87 8.38 9.56
C ASN A 136 17.43 9.57 8.71
N THR A 137 16.21 9.52 8.17
CA THR A 137 15.63 10.62 7.39
C THR A 137 15.43 11.86 8.25
N ALA A 138 14.89 11.71 9.47
CA ALA A 138 14.70 12.82 10.40
C ALA A 138 16.02 13.50 10.79
N LEU A 139 17.08 12.71 10.98
CA LEU A 139 18.42 13.18 11.35
C LEU A 139 19.19 13.81 10.18
N ALA A 140 18.92 13.39 8.94
CA ALA A 140 19.59 13.91 7.76
C ALA A 140 19.13 15.33 7.38
N ASN A 141 17.97 15.78 7.84
CA ASN A 141 17.45 17.12 7.56
C ASN A 141 18.29 18.20 8.25
N GLN A 142 18.73 19.21 7.48
CA GLN A 142 19.46 20.37 7.99
C GLN A 142 18.76 21.68 7.61
N PRO A 143 18.22 22.46 8.58
CA PRO A 143 18.15 22.13 10.01
C PRO A 143 17.16 20.98 10.31
N PRO A 144 17.32 20.26 11.44
CA PRO A 144 16.42 19.17 11.80
C PRO A 144 14.99 19.67 12.03
N ASP A 145 14.00 18.95 11.50
CA ASP A 145 12.60 19.16 11.87
C ASP A 145 12.37 18.56 13.27
N ALA A 146 12.43 19.42 14.29
CA ALA A 146 12.28 19.01 15.69
C ALA A 146 10.95 18.30 15.98
N LYS A 147 9.86 18.67 15.29
CA LYS A 147 8.54 18.02 15.49
C LYS A 147 8.54 16.62 14.90
N PHE A 148 9.05 16.49 13.68
CA PHE A 148 9.17 15.19 13.03
C PHE A 148 10.10 14.26 13.80
N LEU A 149 11.26 14.77 14.25
CA LEU A 149 12.21 14.01 15.06
C LEU A 149 11.60 13.56 16.40
N GLN A 150 10.88 14.45 17.10
CA GLN A 150 10.22 14.11 18.36
C GLN A 150 9.14 13.04 18.16
N MET A 151 8.35 13.14 17.09
CA MET A 151 7.33 12.15 16.73
C MET A 151 7.96 10.77 16.51
N VAL A 152 9.05 10.69 15.73
CA VAL A 152 9.76 9.42 15.48
C VAL A 152 10.30 8.83 16.78
N LEU A 153 10.96 9.64 17.62
CA LEU A 153 11.56 9.17 18.86
C LEU A 153 10.52 8.65 19.87
N GLN A 154 9.39 9.33 20.03
CA GLN A 154 8.33 8.90 20.94
C GLN A 154 7.73 7.54 20.52
N MET A 155 7.59 7.28 19.22
CA MET A 155 7.09 5.98 18.72
C MET A 155 8.13 4.85 18.82
N THR A 156 9.42 5.18 18.98
CA THR A 156 10.48 4.18 19.12
C THR A 156 10.80 3.78 20.55
N ILE A 157 10.57 4.68 21.52
CA ILE A 157 10.98 4.50 22.93
C ILE A 157 9.78 4.22 23.86
N GLY A 158 8.56 4.61 23.46
CA GLY A 158 7.31 4.29 24.16
C GLY A 158 6.78 2.91 23.80
#